data_AF-A0A2C9SVG5-F1
#
_entry.id   AF-A0A2C9SVG5-F1
#
_cell.length_a   1.000
_cell.length_b   1.000
_cell.length_c   1.000
_cell.angle_alpha   90.00
_cell.angle_beta   90.00
_cell.angle_gamma   90.00
#
_symmetry.space_group_name_H-M   'P 1'
#
loop_
_entity.id
_entity.type
_entity.pdbx_description
1 polymer ?
#
loop_
_entity_poly.entity_id
_entity_poly.type
_entity_poly.pdbx_seq_one_letter_code
_entity_poly.pdbx_strand_id
1 'polypeptide(L)'
;MALTYPFKMRGNHGLGYWPLRRFLVVEDSMRPTLAPGDGLLTVRGGHPRPGQLRVFPDPTLSSRWLIKRVGDVRGRGRAATFEACSDNAGAPGVVDSRHFGAVPAAGSYRVVWTVRGRRT
;
A
#
# COMPACT_ATOMS: atom_id res chain seq x y z
N MET A 1 11.32 -12.13 -0.21
CA MET A 1 12.29 -11.02 -0.29
C MET A 1 11.62 -9.79 0.29
N ALA A 2 12.19 -9.25 1.36
CA ALA A 2 11.53 -8.36 2.31
C ALA A 2 11.86 -6.88 2.03
N LEU A 3 10.91 -6.00 2.35
CA LEU A 3 11.12 -4.56 2.41
C LEU A 3 12.11 -4.25 3.54
N THR A 4 13.34 -3.87 3.20
CA THR A 4 14.30 -3.38 4.19
C THR A 4 14.18 -1.87 4.34
N TYR A 5 13.83 -1.44 5.55
CA TYR A 5 13.91 -0.05 6.02
C TYR A 5 15.37 0.35 6.27
N PRO A 6 15.76 1.56 5.85
CA PRO A 6 16.42 2.50 6.77
C PRO A 6 15.74 3.88 6.65
N PHE A 7 15.74 4.84 7.57
CA PHE A 7 16.75 5.30 8.51
C PHE A 7 16.05 6.30 9.47
N LYS A 8 16.29 6.17 10.78
CA LYS A 8 16.28 7.20 11.85
C LYS A 8 15.53 8.53 11.55
N MET A 9 14.37 8.73 12.19
CA MET A 9 13.91 10.08 12.56
C MET A 9 13.63 10.11 14.06
N ARG A 10 14.57 10.70 14.81
CA ARG A 10 14.38 11.17 16.19
C ARG A 10 13.52 12.44 16.15
N GLY A 11 12.55 12.53 17.06
CA GLY A 11 11.84 13.78 17.37
C GLY A 11 10.35 13.75 17.04
N ASN A 12 9.56 12.93 17.74
CA ASN A 12 8.10 13.03 17.69
C ASN A 12 7.63 13.81 18.92
N HIS A 13 7.62 15.14 18.83
CA HIS A 13 6.97 15.99 19.83
C HIS A 13 5.46 15.87 19.67
N GLY A 14 4.79 15.56 20.78
CA GLY A 14 3.35 15.31 20.82
C GLY A 14 2.52 16.57 20.68
N LEU A 15 1.83 16.69 19.55
CA LEU A 15 0.50 17.30 19.44
C LEU A 15 -0.23 16.64 18.25
N GLY A 16 -1.06 15.62 18.51
CA GLY A 16 -2.04 15.07 17.56
C GLY A 16 -1.52 14.24 16.37
N TYR A 17 -1.72 12.91 16.44
CA TYR A 17 -1.85 11.95 15.32
C TYR A 17 -1.63 12.49 13.89
N TRP A 18 -0.39 12.62 13.43
CA TRP A 18 -0.18 12.85 12.00
C TRP A 18 -0.41 11.52 11.26
N PRO A 19 -1.48 11.36 10.45
CA PRO A 19 -1.88 10.06 9.90
C PRO A 19 -1.02 9.64 8.71
N LEU A 20 0.12 10.29 8.47
CA LEU A 20 0.85 10.20 7.22
C LEU A 20 2.06 9.26 7.35
N ARG A 21 2.25 8.43 6.34
CA ARG A 21 3.38 7.50 6.25
C ARG A 21 3.97 7.50 4.86
N ARG A 22 5.29 7.39 4.78
CA ARG A 22 6.04 7.30 3.53
C ARG A 22 6.45 5.86 3.27
N PHE A 23 6.41 5.46 2.00
CA PHE A 23 6.86 4.16 1.54
C PHE A 23 7.71 4.29 0.27
N LEU A 24 8.56 3.30 0.02
CA LEU A 24 9.30 3.13 -1.22
C LEU A 24 8.77 1.88 -1.92
N VAL A 25 8.48 1.97 -3.21
CA VAL A 25 8.11 0.82 -4.04
C VAL A 25 9.39 0.06 -4.38
N VAL A 26 9.38 -1.27 -4.21
CA VAL A 26 10.56 -2.12 -4.48
C VAL A 26 10.27 -3.29 -5.42
N GLU A 27 9.00 -3.56 -5.72
CA GLU A 27 8.57 -4.70 -6.54
C GLU A 27 7.80 -4.24 -7.79
N ASP A 28 7.71 -5.12 -8.79
CA ASP A 28 7.11 -4.81 -10.09
C ASP A 28 5.60 -5.09 -10.18
N SER A 29 4.97 -5.58 -9.11
CA SER A 29 3.54 -5.98 -9.13
C SER A 29 2.57 -4.84 -9.45
N MET A 30 3.03 -3.60 -9.38
CA MET A 30 2.25 -2.40 -9.66
C MET A 30 2.66 -1.69 -10.95
N ARG A 31 3.55 -2.27 -11.77
CA ARG A 31 3.83 -1.72 -13.10
C ARG A 31 2.58 -1.76 -13.99
N PRO A 32 2.43 -0.83 -14.95
CA PRO A 32 3.27 0.35 -15.19
C PRO A 32 2.95 1.53 -14.25
N THR A 33 1.91 1.43 -13.42
CA THR A 33 1.45 2.51 -12.54
C THR A 33 2.52 2.99 -11.58
N LEU A 34 3.21 2.04 -10.93
CA LEU A 34 4.33 2.28 -10.03
C LEU A 34 5.51 1.41 -10.46
N ALA A 35 6.71 1.96 -10.40
CA ALA A 35 7.95 1.23 -10.61
C ALA A 35 8.75 1.15 -9.31
N PRO A 36 9.63 0.15 -9.15
CA PRO A 36 10.65 0.16 -8.12
C PRO A 36 11.41 1.51 -8.10
N GLY A 37 11.59 2.07 -6.91
CA GLY A 37 12.17 3.39 -6.70
C GLY A 37 11.14 4.54 -6.59
N ASP A 38 9.88 4.32 -6.95
CA ASP A 38 8.82 5.32 -6.71
C ASP A 38 8.56 5.49 -5.21
N GLY A 39 8.46 6.74 -4.75
CA GLY A 39 8.09 7.09 -3.38
C GLY A 39 6.58 7.31 -3.25
N LEU A 40 5.99 6.88 -2.13
CA LEU A 40 4.57 7.05 -1.85
C LEU A 40 4.38 7.92 -0.61
N LEU A 41 3.51 8.92 -0.73
CA LEU A 41 2.94 9.65 0.39
C LEU A 41 1.56 9.09 0.68
N THR A 42 1.33 8.64 1.89
CA THR A 42 0.10 7.93 2.24
C THR A 42 -0.53 8.47 3.50
N VAL A 43 -1.85 8.41 3.60
CA VAL A 43 -2.63 8.81 4.78
C VAL A 43 -3.43 7.63 5.33
N ARG A 44 -3.45 7.48 6.65
CA ARG A 44 -4.14 6.39 7.33
C ARG A 44 -5.65 6.55 7.19
N GLY A 45 -6.33 5.46 6.84
CA GLY A 45 -7.80 5.43 6.79
C GLY A 45 -8.42 5.95 5.49
N GLY A 46 -9.61 6.57 5.60
CA GLY A 46 -10.48 6.92 4.48
C GLY A 46 -11.29 5.73 3.94
N HIS A 47 -12.38 6.02 3.22
CA HIS A 47 -13.21 5.00 2.59
C HIS A 47 -12.51 4.44 1.34
N PRO A 48 -12.30 3.11 1.23
CA PRO A 48 -11.79 2.51 0.01
C PRO A 48 -12.76 2.77 -1.14
N ARG A 49 -12.21 3.07 -2.31
CA ARG A 49 -12.98 3.21 -3.55
C ARG A 49 -12.23 2.48 -4.66
N PRO A 50 -12.95 1.81 -5.58
CA PRO A 50 -12.33 1.21 -6.76
C PRO A 50 -11.36 2.17 -7.46
N GLY A 51 -10.22 1.64 -7.89
CA GLY A 51 -9.15 2.38 -8.56
C GLY A 51 -8.15 3.08 -7.63
N GLN A 52 -8.44 3.27 -6.34
CA GLN A 52 -7.48 3.84 -5.39
C GLN A 52 -6.25 2.93 -5.24
N LEU A 53 -5.11 3.52 -4.88
CA LEU A 53 -3.94 2.76 -4.45
C LEU A 53 -3.87 2.76 -2.92
N ARG A 54 -3.70 1.57 -2.33
CA ARG A 54 -3.62 1.43 -0.87
C ARG A 54 -2.44 0.57 -0.45
N VAL A 55 -1.80 1.00 0.65
CA VAL A 55 -0.72 0.28 1.31
C VAL A 55 -1.25 -0.38 2.59
N PHE A 56 -0.98 -1.66 2.79
CA PHE A 56 -1.46 -2.42 3.96
C PHE A 56 -0.45 -3.51 4.35
N PRO A 57 -0.46 -3.99 5.61
CA PRO A 57 0.38 -5.12 6.01
C PRO A 57 0.00 -6.36 5.20
N ASP A 58 0.98 -7.13 4.76
CA ASP A 58 0.68 -8.38 4.06
C ASP A 58 -0.07 -9.35 4.99
N PRO A 59 -1.27 -9.82 4.58
CA PRO A 59 -2.05 -10.79 5.35
C PRO A 59 -1.32 -12.11 5.61
N THR A 60 -0.38 -12.49 4.74
CA THR A 60 0.36 -13.75 4.80
C THR A 60 1.71 -13.63 5.52
N LEU A 61 2.29 -12.43 5.56
CA LEU A 61 3.62 -12.15 6.11
C LEU A 61 3.64 -10.75 6.73
N SER A 62 3.18 -10.62 7.97
CA SER A 62 2.99 -9.32 8.65
C SER A 62 4.25 -8.45 8.79
N SER A 63 5.44 -9.02 8.55
CA SER A 63 6.71 -8.29 8.50
C SER A 63 6.87 -7.39 7.26
N ARG A 64 6.04 -7.55 6.22
CA ARG A 64 6.07 -6.72 5.01
C ARG A 64 4.76 -5.99 4.74
N TRP A 65 4.85 -4.95 3.91
CA TRP A 65 3.73 -4.14 3.45
C TRP A 65 3.53 -4.37 1.95
N LEU A 66 2.28 -4.36 1.50
CA LEU A 66 1.91 -4.47 0.11
C LEU A 66 1.27 -3.17 -0.37
N ILE A 67 1.52 -2.81 -1.62
CA ILE A 67 0.80 -1.76 -2.34
C ILE A 67 0.00 -2.41 -3.46
N LYS A 68 -1.31 -2.16 -3.49
CA LYS A 68 -2.22 -2.69 -4.51
C LYS A 68 -3.26 -1.67 -4.92
N ARG A 69 -3.86 -1.90 -6.09
CA ARG A 69 -5.04 -1.16 -6.53
C ARG A 69 -6.29 -1.75 -5.89
N VAL A 70 -7.20 -0.89 -5.48
CA VAL A 70 -8.51 -1.26 -4.96
C VAL A 70 -9.38 -1.72 -6.12
N GLY A 71 -9.82 -2.96 -6.10
CA GLY A 71 -10.87 -3.54 -6.95
C GLY A 71 -12.25 -3.35 -6.33
N ASP A 72 -13.03 -4.43 -6.24
CA ASP A 72 -14.34 -4.40 -5.61
C ASP A 72 -14.25 -4.02 -4.11
N VAL A 73 -15.28 -3.34 -3.60
CA VAL A 73 -15.35 -2.86 -2.22
C VAL A 73 -16.65 -3.34 -1.59
N ARG A 74 -16.53 -4.02 -0.44
CA ARG A 74 -17.68 -4.56 0.31
C ARG A 74 -17.79 -3.90 1.67
N GLY A 75 -19.03 -3.70 2.13
CA GLY A 75 -19.31 -3.05 3.40
C GLY A 75 -19.12 -1.53 3.39
N ARG A 76 -19.15 -0.92 4.58
CA ARG A 76 -19.09 0.54 4.77
C ARG A 76 -18.22 0.92 5.97
N GLY A 77 -17.78 2.18 5.99
CA GLY A 77 -17.03 2.71 7.13
C GLY A 77 -15.69 2.01 7.36
N ARG A 78 -15.34 1.86 8.64
CA ARG A 78 -14.09 1.20 9.07
C ARG A 78 -14.08 -0.32 8.85
N ALA A 79 -15.27 -0.92 8.73
CA ALA A 79 -15.44 -2.35 8.50
C ALA A 79 -15.43 -2.73 7.02
N ALA A 80 -15.31 -1.75 6.10
CA ALA A 80 -15.23 -2.05 4.68
C ALA A 80 -14.01 -2.92 4.36
N THR A 81 -14.17 -3.85 3.43
CA THR A 81 -13.09 -4.63 2.85
C THR A 81 -12.97 -4.31 1.37
N PHE A 82 -11.80 -4.54 0.80
CA PHE A 82 -11.56 -4.32 -0.62
C PHE A 82 -10.71 -5.42 -1.23
N GLU A 83 -10.94 -5.68 -2.51
CA GLU A 83 -10.04 -6.51 -3.31
C GLU A 83 -8.77 -5.71 -3.61
N ALA A 84 -7.63 -6.28 -3.26
CA ALA A 84 -6.32 -5.77 -3.56
C ALA A 84 -5.86 -6.41 -4.87
N CYS A 85 -5.81 -5.64 -5.95
CA CYS A 85 -5.45 -6.08 -7.29
C CYS A 85 -4.04 -5.59 -7.65
N SER A 86 -3.24 -6.47 -8.23
CA SER A 86 -1.96 -6.10 -8.84
C SER A 86 -2.20 -5.54 -10.23
N ASP A 87 -1.57 -4.42 -10.56
CA ASP A 87 -1.64 -3.87 -11.93
C ASP A 87 -0.82 -4.71 -12.91
N ASN A 88 0.25 -5.35 -12.43
CA ASN A 88 1.03 -6.33 -13.18
C ASN A 88 0.84 -7.72 -12.58
N ALA A 89 -0.28 -8.37 -12.92
CA ALA A 89 -0.62 -9.70 -12.45
C ALA A 89 0.33 -10.82 -12.94
N GLY A 90 1.10 -10.57 -14.01
CA GLY A 90 2.01 -11.55 -14.61
C GLY A 90 3.45 -11.50 -14.07
N ALA A 91 3.78 -10.56 -13.18
CA ALA A 91 5.11 -10.52 -12.58
C ALA A 91 5.38 -11.75 -11.69
N PRO A 92 6.63 -12.26 -11.64
CA PRO A 92 6.99 -13.37 -10.75
C PRO A 92 6.71 -13.04 -9.28
N GLY A 93 6.14 -13.99 -8.54
CA GLY A 93 5.93 -13.86 -7.09
C GLY A 93 4.84 -12.85 -6.69
N VAL A 94 3.98 -12.42 -7.61
CA VAL A 94 2.88 -11.51 -7.33
C VAL A 94 1.85 -12.17 -6.41
N VAL A 95 1.63 -11.55 -5.25
CA VAL A 95 0.57 -11.92 -4.32
C VAL A 95 -0.44 -10.78 -4.24
N ASP A 96 -1.72 -11.12 -4.33
CA ASP A 96 -2.86 -10.20 -4.25
C ASP A 96 -4.14 -10.91 -3.80
N SER A 97 -5.31 -10.27 -3.88
CA SER A 97 -6.56 -10.83 -3.35
C SER A 97 -6.99 -12.15 -3.98
N ARG A 98 -6.44 -12.56 -5.12
CA ARG A 98 -6.64 -13.91 -5.67
C ARG A 98 -6.03 -15.01 -4.78
N HIS A 99 -5.04 -14.64 -3.96
CA HIS A 99 -4.31 -15.55 -3.08
C HIS A 99 -4.76 -15.45 -1.62
N PHE A 100 -5.00 -14.24 -1.11
CA PHE A 100 -5.33 -14.02 0.31
C PHE A 100 -6.75 -13.47 0.57
N GLY A 101 -7.57 -13.29 -0.46
CA GLY A 101 -8.92 -12.74 -0.33
C GLY A 101 -8.98 -11.23 -0.09
N ALA A 102 -10.13 -10.73 0.36
CA ALA A 102 -10.36 -9.30 0.57
C ALA A 102 -9.60 -8.75 1.78
N VAL A 103 -9.15 -7.51 1.69
CA VAL A 103 -8.34 -6.83 2.71
C VAL A 103 -9.19 -5.85 3.50
N PRO A 104 -9.09 -5.81 4.84
CA PRO A 104 -9.73 -4.77 5.65
C PRO A 104 -9.24 -3.36 5.30
N ALA A 105 -10.17 -2.41 5.21
CA ALA A 105 -9.81 -0.99 5.11
C ALA A 105 -9.11 -0.49 6.38
N ALA A 106 -9.47 -1.04 7.53
CA ALA A 106 -8.80 -0.78 8.79
C ALA A 106 -7.30 -1.14 8.72
N GLY A 107 -6.43 -0.24 9.18
CA GLY A 107 -4.98 -0.46 9.16
C GLY A 107 -4.30 -0.18 7.81
N SER A 108 -5.07 0.06 6.74
CA SER A 108 -4.54 0.45 5.44
C SER A 108 -4.36 1.97 5.30
N TYR A 109 -3.47 2.36 4.40
CA TYR A 109 -3.15 3.74 4.07
C TYR A 109 -3.50 4.01 2.62
N ARG A 110 -4.20 5.11 2.36
CA ARG A 110 -4.46 5.61 1.01
C ARG A 110 -3.24 6.34 0.49
N VAL A 111 -2.78 5.99 -0.72
CA VAL A 111 -1.79 6.82 -1.43
C VAL A 111 -2.46 8.11 -1.89
N VAL A 112 -1.88 9.24 -1.52
CA VAL A 112 -2.36 10.58 -1.92
C VAL A 112 -1.39 11.28 -2.86
N TRP A 113 -0.13 10.85 -2.89
CA TRP A 113 0.87 11.36 -3.82
C TRP A 113 1.91 10.29 -4.14
N THR A 114 2.39 10.29 -5.39
CA THR A 114 3.50 9.45 -5.83
C THR A 114 4.63 10.35 -6.32
N VAL A 115 5.81 10.16 -5.76
CA VAL A 115 7.06 10.78 -6.24
C VAL A 115 7.73 9.79 -7.16
N ARG A 116 7.96 10.16 -8.43
CA ARG A 116 8.62 9.27 -9.38
C ARG A 116 10.09 9.13 -9.04
N GLY A 117 10.55 7.88 -8.96
CA GLY A 117 11.97 7.58 -8.84
C GLY A 117 12.72 7.98 -10.12
N ARG A 118 14.03 8.18 -10.01
CA ARG A 118 14.88 8.30 -11.21
C ARG A 118 14.82 6.99 -11.97
N ARG A 119 14.38 7.04 -13.22
CA ARG A 119 14.46 5.91 -14.15
C ARG A 119 15.88 5.92 -14.72
N THR A 120 16.71 4.98 -14.27
CA THR A 120 17.97 4.62 -14.95
C THR A 120 17.67 3.76 -16.15
#